data_AF-A0A3A9JKR2-F1
#
_entry.id   AF-A0A3A9JKR2-F1
#
_cell.length_a   1.000
_cell.length_b   1.000
_cell.length_c   1.000
_cell.angle_alpha   90.00
_cell.angle_beta   90.00
_cell.angle_gamma   90.00
#
_symmetry.space_group_name_H-M   'P 1'
#
loop_
_entity.id
_entity.type
_entity.pdbx_description
1 polymer ?
#
loop_
_entity_poly.entity_id
_entity_poly.type
_entity_poly.pdbx_seq_one_letter_code
_entity_poly.pdbx_strand_id
1 'polypeptide(L)' 'ERDIVLIGDNGFAALELLAALTRHRITGITRLRLDAALYAPAPPRLPGTNGRPRTKGARRPNLSEVLIV' A
#
# COMPACT_ATOMS: atom_id res chain seq x y z
N GLU A 1 25.80 -8.72 10.48
CA GLU A 1 24.92 -8.16 9.45
C GLU A 1 24.40 -6.80 9.93
N ARG A 2 24.09 -5.85 9.05
CA ARG A 2 23.56 -4.52 9.42
C ARG A 2 22.20 -4.34 8.78
N ASP A 3 21.23 -3.85 9.55
CA ASP A 3 19.92 -3.46 9.00
C ASP A 3 20.05 -2.20 8.16
N ILE A 4 19.37 -2.18 7.01
CA ILE A 4 19.34 -1.03 6.10
C ILE A 4 17.93 -0.45 6.09
N VAL A 5 17.86 0.86 6.28
CA VAL A 5 16.62 1.65 6.20
C VAL A 5 16.77 2.69 5.09
N LEU A 6 15.91 2.60 4.07
CA LEU A 6 15.79 3.60 3.02
C LEU A 6 14.69 4.59 3.40
N ILE A 7 15.02 5.88 3.44
CA ILE A 7 14.05 6.96 3.62
C ILE A 7 13.93 7.73 2.31
N GLY A 8 12.72 7.80 1.76
CA GLY A 8 12.43 8.51 0.52
C GLY A 8 11.21 9.42 0.63
N ASP A 9 11.05 10.32 -0.32
CA ASP A 9 9.82 11.10 -0.46
C ASP A 9 8.71 10.32 -1.18
N ASN A 10 7.68 11.02 -1.64
CA ASN A 10 6.54 10.43 -2.35
C ASN A 10 6.88 9.93 -3.76
N GLY A 11 8.01 10.34 -4.35
CA GLY A 11 8.54 9.77 -5.59
C GLY A 11 8.96 8.31 -5.43
N PHE A 12 9.29 7.88 -4.20
CA PHE A 12 9.69 6.51 -3.87
C PHE A 12 8.52 5.62 -3.43
N ALA A 13 7.30 6.15 -3.35
CA ALA A 13 6.08 5.37 -3.05
C ALA A 13 5.61 4.54 -4.26
N ALA A 14 6.52 3.74 -4.81
CA ALA A 14 6.31 2.86 -5.96
C ALA A 14 6.26 1.39 -5.50
N LEU A 15 5.17 0.70 -5.81
CA LEU A 15 4.94 -0.66 -5.33
C LEU A 15 6.03 -1.65 -5.74
N GLU A 16 6.56 -1.54 -6.96
CA GLU A 16 7.61 -2.43 -7.46
C GLU A 16 8.93 -2.23 -6.69
N LEU A 17 9.30 -0.97 -6.44
CA LEU A 17 10.46 -0.62 -5.62
C LEU A 17 10.29 -1.17 -4.20
N LEU A 18 9.18 -0.86 -3.52
CA LEU A 18 8.92 -1.29 -2.15
C LEU A 18 8.87 -2.83 -2.03
N ALA A 19 8.35 -3.52 -3.05
CA ALA A 19 8.37 -4.97 -3.13
C ALA A 19 9.81 -5.51 -3.29
N ALA A 20 10.66 -4.86 -4.08
CA ALA A 20 12.07 -5.22 -4.20
C ALA A 20 12.83 -5.01 -2.88
N LEU A 21 12.64 -3.88 -2.19
CA LEU A 21 13.26 -3.62 -0.88
C LEU A 21 12.91 -4.71 0.13
N THR A 22 11.64 -5.08 0.20
CA THR A 22 11.16 -6.17 1.09
C THR A 22 11.87 -7.50 0.78
N ARG A 23 12.03 -7.86 -0.50
CA ARG A 23 12.73 -9.10 -0.92
C ARG A 23 14.20 -9.12 -0.49
N HIS A 24 14.84 -7.95 -0.40
CA HIS A 24 16.22 -7.78 0.04
C HIS A 24 16.37 -7.48 1.54
N ARG A 25 15.30 -7.62 2.35
CA ARG A 25 15.29 -7.31 3.79
C ARG A 25 15.67 -5.84 4.10
N ILE A 26 15.37 -4.92 3.19
CA ILE A 26 15.56 -3.48 3.38
C ILE A 26 14.22 -2.87 3.82
N THR A 27 14.24 -2.10 4.92
CA THR A 27 13.05 -1.37 5.37
C THR A 27 12.91 -0.08 4.57
N GLY A 28 11.82 0.06 3.83
CA GLY A 28 11.48 1.30 3.11
C GLY A 28 10.49 2.17 3.89
N ILE A 29 10.83 3.43 4.13
CA ILE A 29 9.94 4.45 4.68
C ILE A 29 9.77 5.54 3.63
N THR A 30 8.54 5.75 3.17
CA THR A 30 8.23 6.77 2.15
C THR A 30 6.96 7.52 2.50
N ARG A 31 6.85 8.78 2.08
CA ARG A 31 5.59 9.52 2.16
C ARG A 31 4.63 8.95 1.11
N LEU A 32 3.38 8.68 1.47
CA LEU A 32 2.40 8.19 0.49
C LEU A 32 2.02 9.30 -0.50
N ARG A 33 1.74 8.94 -1.75
CA ARG A 33 1.25 9.90 -2.76
C ARG A 33 -0.15 10.39 -2.42
N LEU A 34 -0.45 11.65 -2.71
CA LEU A 34 -1.76 12.23 -2.43
C LEU A 34 -2.90 11.59 -3.23
N ASP A 35 -2.57 11.04 -4.40
CA ASP A 35 -3.48 10.34 -5.31
C ASP A 35 -3.51 8.81 -5.11
N ALA A 36 -2.90 8.31 -4.02
CA ALA A 36 -2.79 6.88 -3.79
C ALA A 36 -4.16 6.19 -3.71
N ALA A 37 -4.27 5.05 -4.39
CA ALA A 37 -5.48 4.24 -4.38
C ALA A 37 -5.61 3.42 -3.09
N LEU A 38 -6.17 4.03 -2.05
CA LEU A 38 -6.42 3.37 -0.76
C LEU A 38 -7.72 2.58 -0.74
N TYR A 39 -7.70 1.41 -0.10
CA TYR A 39 -8.86 0.53 0.05
C TYR A 39 -8.96 0.02 1.48
N ALA A 40 -10.19 -0.24 1.95
CA ALA A 40 -10.38 -1.06 3.13
C ALA A 40 -9.82 -2.49 2.91
N PRO A 41 -9.51 -3.24 3.97
CA PRO A 41 -9.21 -4.67 3.86
C PRO A 41 -10.34 -5.41 3.11
N ALA A 42 -9.98 -6.47 2.38
CA ALA A 42 -10.99 -7.32 1.76
C ALA A 42 -11.89 -7.94 2.85
N PRO A 43 -13.23 -7.87 2.73
CA PRO A 43 -14.11 -8.49 3.70
C PRO A 43 -13.96 -10.01 3.69
N PRO A 44 -14.26 -10.71 4.80
CA PRO A 44 -14.29 -12.17 4.82
C PRO A 44 -15.17 -12.74 3.71
N ARG A 45 -14.74 -13.85 3.14
CA ARG A 45 -15.51 -14.55 2.11
C ARG A 45 -16.63 -15.36 2.77
N LEU A 46 -17.87 -15.14 2.35
CA LEU A 46 -19.01 -15.91 2.81
C LEU A 46 -19.13 -17.25 2.06
N PRO A 47 -19.59 -18.33 2.72
CA PRO A 47 -19.89 -19.60 2.05
C PRO A 47 -20.82 -19.41 0.85
N GLY A 48 -20.57 -20.13 -0.24
CA GLY A 48 -21.40 -20.06 -1.46
C GLY A 48 -21.15 -18.84 -2.37
N THR A 49 -20.22 -17.94 -2.03
CA THR A 49 -19.89 -16.80 -2.91
C THR A 49 -19.28 -17.27 -4.24
N ASN A 50 -19.84 -16.88 -5.38
CA ASN A 50 -19.28 -17.22 -6.69
C ASN A 50 -18.13 -16.29 -7.11
N GLY A 51 -17.16 -16.81 -7.87
CA GLY A 51 -16.05 -16.04 -8.43
C GLY A 51 -14.82 -15.88 -7.53
N ARG A 52 -13.78 -15.23 -8.09
CA ARG A 52 -12.45 -15.05 -7.47
C ARG A 52 -12.56 -14.28 -6.14
N PRO A 53 -11.79 -14.67 -5.10
CA PRO A 53 -11.70 -13.89 -3.86
C PRO A 53 -11.35 -12.42 -4.14
N ARG A 54 -12.02 -11.51 -3.43
CA ARG A 54 -11.68 -10.09 -3.47
C ARG A 54 -10.30 -9.89 -2.85
N THR A 55 -9.46 -9.11 -3.51
CA THR A 55 -8.13 -8.74 -2.99
C THR A 55 -8.15 -7.43 -2.19
N LYS A 56 -9.24 -6.66 -2.29
CA LYS A 56 -9.43 -5.37 -1.62
C LYS A 56 -10.90 -5.11 -1.28
N GLY A 57 -11.14 -4.29 -0.27
CA GLY A 57 -12.46 -3.82 0.16
C GLY A 57 -12.90 -2.55 -0.56
N ALA A 58 -13.75 -1.77 0.10
CA ALA A 58 -14.27 -0.51 -0.43
C ALA A 58 -13.13 0.50 -0.68
N ARG A 59 -13.25 1.28 -1.75
CA ARG A 59 -12.34 2.41 -2.04
C ARG A 59 -12.45 3.44 -0.92
N ARG A 60 -11.31 3.96 -0.46
CA ARG A 60 -11.22 5.09 0.47
C ARG A 60 -10.96 6.39 -0.32
N PRO A 61 -11.28 7.56 0.26
CA PRO A 61 -10.90 8.85 -0.29
C PRO A 61 -9.39 8.89 -0.63
N ASN A 62 -9.05 9.66 -1.66
CA ASN A 62 -7.66 9.99 -1.92
C ASN A 62 -7.13 10.84 -0.75
N LEU A 63 -5.83 10.78 -0.48
CA LEU A 63 -5.24 11.58 0.60
C LEU A 63 -5.36 13.09 0.36
N SER A 64 -5.38 13.52 -0.90
CA SER A 64 -5.66 14.92 -1.28
C SER A 64 -7.02 15.45 -0.81
N GLU A 65 -7.99 14.57 -0.53
CA GLU A 65 -9.35 14.95 -0.13
C GLU A 65 -9.49 15.07 1.39
N VAL A 66 -8.59 14.46 2.16
CA VAL A 66 -8.73 14.32 3.62
C VAL A 66 -7.60 14.98 4.41
N LEU A 67 -6.45 15.22 3.79
CA LEU A 67 -5.34 15.91 4.44
C LEU A 67 -5.43 17.42 4.16
N ILE A 68 -5.25 18.21 5.21
CA ILE A 68 -4.98 19.63 5.09
C ILE A 68 -3.48 19.75 4.78
N VAL A 69 -3.16 20.22 3.59
CA VAL A 69 -1.79 20.44 3.12
C VAL A 69 -1.41 21.89 3.28
#